data_AF-A0A2S9FGC5-F1
#
_entry.id   AF-A0A2S9FGC5-F1
#
_cell.length_a   1.000
_cell.length_b   1.000
_cell.length_c   1.000
_cell.angle_alpha   90.00
_cell.angle_beta   90.00
_cell.angle_gamma   90.00
#
_symmetry.space_group_name_H-M   'P 1'
#
loop_
_entity.id
_entity.type
_entity.pdbx_description
1 polymer ?
#
loop_
_entity_poly.entity_id
_entity_poly.type
_entity_poly.pdbx_seq_one_letter_code
_entity_poly.pdbx_strand_id
1 'polypeptide(L)'
;GHAHPRIADTAARQLRKLNTNSRFNYQAVVEFSERLAALLPDPLDTVFLVNSGSEASDLAIRLATAATGRRDVVAMREAYHGWTYGTDAVSTSTADNPNAIATRPDWVHTVESPNSFRGKYRGTEASRYAADAVAQIEALVAQGRPPAAFICESVYGNAGGMALPDGYLRAVYAAVRAGGGLAISDEVQVGYGRLGQWFWGFEQQDAVPDIVSVAKSVGNGYPLGAVITSRAVADAFAAEGYFFSSTGGSPLSC
;
A
#
# COMPACT_ATOMS: atom_id res chain seq x y z
N GLY A 1 -19.91 -10.78 0.64
CA GLY A 1 -21.13 -10.28 1.33
C GLY A 1 -21.29 -10.99 2.66
N HIS A 2 -22.22 -10.54 3.51
CA HIS A 2 -22.42 -11.11 4.85
C HIS A 2 -22.78 -12.61 4.82
N ALA A 3 -22.29 -13.35 5.82
CA ALA A 3 -22.64 -14.74 6.10
C ALA A 3 -22.60 -15.69 4.87
N HIS A 4 -21.63 -15.49 3.97
CA HIS A 4 -21.52 -16.32 2.78
C HIS A 4 -21.26 -17.79 3.16
N PRO A 5 -22.16 -18.74 2.83
CA PRO A 5 -22.12 -20.11 3.38
C PRO A 5 -20.81 -20.82 3.07
N ARG A 6 -20.28 -20.67 1.85
CA ARG A 6 -18.99 -21.27 1.46
C ARG A 6 -17.82 -20.80 2.35
N ILE A 7 -17.84 -19.55 2.83
CA ILE A 7 -16.79 -19.01 3.70
C ILE A 7 -16.95 -19.56 5.11
N ALA A 8 -18.17 -19.54 5.65
CA ALA A 8 -18.47 -20.09 6.96
C ALA A 8 -18.09 -21.58 7.05
N ASP A 9 -18.45 -22.38 6.05
CA ASP A 9 -18.12 -23.80 6.00
C ASP A 9 -16.61 -24.03 5.88
N THR A 10 -15.91 -23.20 5.11
CA THR A 10 -14.44 -23.29 4.94
C THR A 10 -13.73 -22.99 6.24
N ALA A 11 -14.08 -21.89 6.90
CA ALA A 11 -13.56 -21.54 8.21
C ALA A 11 -13.83 -22.62 9.27
N ALA A 12 -15.07 -23.13 9.33
CA ALA A 12 -15.45 -24.19 10.28
C ALA A 12 -14.72 -25.51 10.02
N ARG A 13 -14.40 -25.85 8.76
CA ARG A 13 -13.55 -27.01 8.45
C ARG A 13 -12.10 -26.76 8.86
N GLN A 14 -11.54 -25.58 8.60
CA GLN A 14 -10.15 -25.28 8.91
C GLN A 14 -9.90 -25.19 10.42
N LEU A 15 -10.84 -24.63 11.19
CA LEU A 15 -10.78 -24.57 12.65
C LEU A 15 -10.75 -25.95 13.34
N ARG A 16 -11.23 -27.01 12.66
CA ARG A 16 -11.14 -28.40 13.13
C ARG A 16 -9.82 -29.08 12.75
N LYS A 17 -8.93 -28.37 12.06
CA LYS A 17 -7.57 -28.78 11.69
C LYS A 17 -6.57 -27.90 12.44
N LEU A 18 -5.33 -27.89 11.97
CA LEU A 18 -4.28 -27.01 12.45
C LEU A 18 -4.59 -25.55 12.09
N ASN A 19 -4.55 -24.67 13.09
CA ASN A 19 -4.45 -23.23 12.89
C ASN A 19 -3.22 -22.74 13.66
N THR A 20 -2.23 -22.23 12.93
CA THR A 20 -0.91 -21.86 13.47
C THR A 20 -0.34 -20.67 12.71
N ASN A 21 0.92 -20.33 12.98
CA ASN A 21 1.64 -19.23 12.32
C ASN A 21 2.51 -19.71 11.15
N SER A 22 2.91 -18.77 10.30
CA SER A 22 3.70 -18.98 9.08
C SER A 22 5.17 -19.37 9.28
N ARG A 23 5.66 -19.64 10.50
CA ARG A 23 6.96 -20.35 10.69
C ARG A 23 6.88 -21.82 10.34
N PHE A 24 5.67 -22.39 10.35
CA PHE A 24 5.44 -23.75 9.90
C PHE A 24 5.03 -23.75 8.44
N ASN A 25 5.38 -24.82 7.72
CA ASN A 25 4.99 -24.98 6.33
C ASN A 25 3.61 -25.65 6.25
N TYR A 26 2.70 -25.05 5.50
CA TYR A 26 1.40 -25.61 5.19
C TYR A 26 0.95 -25.14 3.81
N GLN A 27 0.18 -25.97 3.12
CA GLN A 27 -0.23 -25.74 1.74
C GLN A 27 -1.02 -24.43 1.56
N ALA A 28 -1.88 -24.08 2.53
CA ALA A 28 -2.76 -22.91 2.41
C ALA A 28 -2.01 -21.59 2.24
N VAL A 29 -0.86 -21.38 2.90
CA VAL A 29 -0.09 -20.14 2.74
C VAL A 29 0.53 -20.03 1.35
N VAL A 30 1.01 -21.15 0.81
CA VAL A 30 1.62 -21.21 -0.52
C VAL A 30 0.56 -20.96 -1.59
N GLU A 31 -0.54 -21.71 -1.54
CA GLU A 31 -1.64 -21.56 -2.51
C GLU A 31 -2.24 -20.15 -2.48
N PHE A 32 -2.41 -19.59 -1.29
CA PHE A 32 -2.92 -18.22 -1.15
C PHE A 32 -1.93 -17.21 -1.78
N SER A 33 -0.65 -17.30 -1.44
CA SER A 33 0.38 -16.40 -1.97
C SER A 33 0.55 -16.51 -3.49
N GLU A 34 0.56 -17.72 -4.05
CA GLU A 34 0.65 -17.95 -5.50
C GLU A 34 -0.57 -17.36 -6.23
N ARG A 35 -1.78 -17.61 -5.71
CA ARG A 35 -3.01 -17.08 -6.29
C ARG A 35 -3.09 -15.56 -6.17
N LEU A 36 -2.59 -14.99 -5.08
CA LEU A 36 -2.51 -13.55 -4.91
C LEU A 36 -1.53 -12.95 -5.91
N ALA A 37 -0.29 -13.45 -5.99
CA ALA A 37 0.73 -12.96 -6.92
C ALA A 37 0.27 -13.07 -8.38
N ALA A 38 -0.43 -14.14 -8.77
CA ALA A 38 -0.96 -14.33 -10.13
C ALA A 38 -2.02 -13.30 -10.55
N LEU A 39 -2.55 -12.50 -9.61
CA LEU A 39 -3.47 -11.40 -9.89
C LEU A 39 -2.76 -10.07 -10.14
N LEU A 40 -1.45 -9.98 -9.94
CA LEU A 40 -0.66 -8.77 -10.16
C LEU A 40 0.16 -8.83 -11.45
N PRO A 41 0.47 -7.69 -12.07
CA PRO A 41 1.40 -7.64 -13.19
C PRO A 41 2.85 -7.88 -12.74
N ASP A 42 3.71 -8.27 -13.69
CA ASP A 42 5.15 -8.29 -13.47
C ASP A 42 5.66 -6.90 -13.04
N PRO A 43 6.67 -6.82 -12.15
CA PRO A 43 7.42 -7.91 -11.53
C PRO A 43 6.90 -8.32 -10.13
N LEU A 44 5.62 -8.07 -9.80
CA LEU A 44 5.08 -8.22 -8.44
C LEU A 44 4.77 -9.69 -8.11
N ASP A 45 5.80 -10.44 -7.71
CA ASP A 45 5.76 -11.91 -7.60
C ASP A 45 5.97 -12.46 -6.17
N THR A 46 6.26 -11.59 -5.20
CA THR A 46 6.67 -11.97 -3.86
C THR A 46 5.73 -11.42 -2.81
N VAL A 47 5.13 -12.32 -2.01
CA VAL A 47 4.08 -12.00 -1.04
C VAL A 47 4.58 -12.15 0.39
N PHE A 48 4.40 -11.11 1.20
CA PHE A 48 4.50 -11.15 2.66
C PHE A 48 3.10 -11.07 3.26
N LEU A 49 2.84 -11.84 4.32
CA LEU A 49 1.53 -11.87 4.99
C LEU A 49 1.60 -11.27 6.39
N VAL A 50 0.61 -10.46 6.69
CA VAL A 50 0.40 -9.73 7.96
C VAL A 50 -1.08 -9.81 8.35
N ASN A 51 -1.52 -9.07 9.36
CA ASN A 51 -2.87 -9.20 9.93
C ASN A 51 -3.78 -8.01 9.64
N SER A 52 -3.22 -6.87 9.21
CA SER A 52 -3.98 -5.64 9.02
C SER A 52 -3.42 -4.77 7.90
N GLY A 53 -4.20 -3.75 7.50
CA GLY A 53 -3.75 -2.72 6.57
C GLY A 53 -2.59 -1.89 7.13
N SER A 54 -2.65 -1.51 8.41
CA SER A 54 -1.55 -0.77 9.06
C SER A 54 -0.24 -1.57 9.04
N GLU A 55 -0.30 -2.87 9.35
CA GLU A 55 0.89 -3.73 9.28
C GLU A 55 1.41 -3.88 7.84
N ALA A 56 0.51 -3.94 6.85
CA ALA A 56 0.88 -4.06 5.44
C ALA A 56 1.59 -2.79 4.96
N SER A 57 1.00 -1.62 5.20
CA SER A 57 1.59 -0.34 4.81
C SER A 57 2.88 -0.03 5.58
N ASP A 58 2.99 -0.40 6.86
CA ASP A 58 4.28 -0.32 7.59
C ASP A 58 5.36 -1.20 6.96
N LEU A 59 5.02 -2.45 6.65
CA LEU A 59 5.99 -3.36 6.04
C LEU A 59 6.39 -2.91 4.63
N ALA A 60 5.47 -2.34 3.85
CA ALA A 60 5.77 -1.76 2.55
C ALA A 60 6.77 -0.60 2.65
N ILE A 61 6.61 0.30 3.63
CA ILE A 61 7.56 1.38 3.89
C ILE A 61 8.93 0.81 4.29
N ARG A 62 8.95 -0.23 5.13
CA ARG A 62 10.20 -0.90 5.54
C ARG A 62 10.91 -1.58 4.36
N LEU A 63 10.18 -2.27 3.50
CA LEU A 63 10.71 -2.89 2.28
C LEU A 63 11.37 -1.83 1.39
N ALA A 64 10.72 -0.70 1.16
CA ALA A 64 11.30 0.38 0.37
C ALA A 64 12.51 1.04 1.02
N THR A 65 12.47 1.24 2.34
CA THR A 65 13.59 1.78 3.12
C THR A 65 14.83 0.89 2.99
N ALA A 66 14.66 -0.42 3.19
CA ALA A 66 15.73 -1.40 3.09
C ALA A 66 16.28 -1.52 1.66
N ALA A 67 15.40 -1.60 0.65
CA ALA A 67 15.80 -1.73 -0.75
C ALA A 67 16.57 -0.51 -1.28
N THR A 68 16.24 0.69 -0.79
CA THR A 68 16.87 1.94 -1.25
C THR A 68 18.02 2.41 -0.35
N GLY A 69 18.09 1.93 0.89
CA GLY A 69 19.00 2.44 1.93
C GLY A 69 18.65 3.86 2.40
N ARG A 70 17.41 4.33 2.18
CA ARG A 70 16.96 5.70 2.45
C ARG A 70 15.81 5.70 3.43
N ARG A 71 15.56 6.84 4.09
CA ARG A 71 14.52 6.97 5.12
C ARG A 71 13.32 7.82 4.70
N ASP A 72 13.53 8.79 3.81
CA ASP A 72 12.52 9.80 3.53
C ASP A 72 11.35 9.20 2.74
N VAL A 73 10.11 9.52 3.13
CA VAL A 73 8.89 9.02 2.47
C VAL A 73 8.01 10.19 2.06
N VAL A 74 7.48 10.14 0.84
CA VAL A 74 6.50 11.11 0.35
C VAL A 74 5.11 10.48 0.45
N ALA A 75 4.17 11.16 1.09
CA ALA A 75 2.76 10.77 1.13
C ALA A 75 1.86 11.87 0.56
N MET A 76 0.61 11.56 0.29
CA MET A 76 -0.35 12.58 -0.13
C MET A 76 -1.02 13.22 1.09
N ARG A 77 -1.38 14.52 1.01
CA ARG A 77 -2.13 15.22 2.07
C ARG A 77 -3.59 14.74 2.14
N GLU A 78 -4.15 14.57 3.33
CA GLU A 78 -5.47 13.98 3.61
C GLU A 78 -5.54 12.44 3.46
N ALA A 79 -4.42 11.76 3.20
CA ALA A 79 -4.36 10.30 3.08
C ALA A 79 -4.47 9.58 4.44
N TYR A 80 -4.88 8.31 4.39
CA TYR A 80 -4.85 7.40 5.54
C TYR A 80 -4.20 6.07 5.17
N HIS A 81 -3.17 5.68 5.92
CA HIS A 81 -2.39 4.46 5.70
C HIS A 81 -2.35 3.52 6.91
N GLY A 82 -2.94 3.92 8.04
CA GLY A 82 -2.98 3.11 9.25
C GLY A 82 -2.75 3.92 10.52
N TRP A 83 -2.58 3.21 11.63
CA TRP A 83 -2.48 3.77 12.98
C TRP A 83 -1.23 3.31 13.74
N THR A 84 -0.36 2.50 13.12
CA THR A 84 0.93 2.16 13.72
C THR A 84 1.86 3.38 13.68
N TYR A 85 2.96 3.37 14.41
CA TYR A 85 3.84 4.55 14.47
C TYR A 85 4.38 4.98 13.09
N GLY A 86 4.70 4.03 12.21
CA GLY A 86 5.15 4.33 10.85
C GLY A 86 4.01 4.80 9.94
N THR A 87 2.90 4.06 9.91
CA THR A 87 1.74 4.42 9.08
C THR A 87 1.03 5.70 9.54
N ASP A 88 0.96 5.99 10.84
CA ASP A 88 0.43 7.26 11.35
C ASP A 88 1.29 8.44 10.93
N ALA A 89 2.63 8.29 10.90
CA ALA A 89 3.53 9.35 10.47
C ALA A 89 3.30 9.78 9.01
N VAL A 90 2.95 8.84 8.13
CA VAL A 90 2.62 9.10 6.71
C VAL A 90 1.12 9.31 6.48
N SER A 91 0.28 9.11 7.49
CA SER A 91 -1.15 9.43 7.44
C SER A 91 -1.34 10.91 7.76
N THR A 92 -2.05 11.62 6.89
CA THR A 92 -2.13 13.08 6.93
C THR A 92 -3.55 13.59 7.07
N SER A 93 -4.52 12.68 7.21
CA SER A 93 -5.92 12.96 7.55
C SER A 93 -6.04 13.60 8.94
N THR A 94 -6.56 14.82 8.98
CA THR A 94 -6.86 15.52 10.23
C THR A 94 -8.14 15.02 10.91
N ALA A 95 -8.94 14.21 10.21
CA ALA A 95 -10.11 13.55 10.80
C ALA A 95 -9.69 12.41 11.74
N ASP A 96 -8.63 11.68 11.38
CA ASP A 96 -8.09 10.57 12.18
C ASP A 96 -7.12 11.07 13.26
N ASN A 97 -6.27 12.04 12.91
CA ASN A 97 -5.36 12.70 13.85
C ASN A 97 -5.40 14.22 13.64
N PRO A 98 -6.11 15.00 14.48
CA PRO A 98 -6.19 16.46 14.37
C PRO A 98 -4.85 17.18 14.39
N ASN A 99 -3.80 16.53 14.93
CA ASN A 99 -2.46 17.08 15.03
C ASN A 99 -1.53 16.60 13.91
N ALA A 100 -1.99 15.79 12.95
CA ALA A 100 -1.17 15.12 11.93
C ALA A 100 -0.26 16.05 11.10
N ILE A 101 -0.63 17.33 10.99
CA ILE A 101 0.19 18.34 10.30
C ILE A 101 1.36 18.79 11.18
N ALA A 102 1.13 18.97 12.49
CA ALA A 102 2.11 19.51 13.43
C ALA A 102 3.05 18.45 14.03
N THR A 103 2.60 17.19 14.11
CA THR A 103 3.34 16.10 14.76
C THR A 103 4.15 15.24 13.78
N ARG A 104 4.22 15.64 12.52
CA ARG A 104 4.87 14.86 11.48
C ARG A 104 6.40 14.83 11.68
N PRO A 105 7.03 13.65 11.64
CA PRO A 105 8.48 13.55 11.65
C PRO A 105 9.12 14.18 10.41
N ASP A 106 10.34 14.71 10.54
CA ASP A 106 11.08 15.35 9.42
C ASP A 106 11.34 14.43 8.22
N TRP A 107 11.38 13.10 8.42
CA TRP A 107 11.55 12.15 7.31
C TRP A 107 10.29 11.95 6.46
N VAL A 108 9.15 12.54 6.81
CA VAL A 108 7.92 12.46 6.02
C VAL A 108 7.65 13.77 5.30
N HIS A 109 7.54 13.67 3.99
CA HIS A 109 7.19 14.75 3.07
C HIS A 109 5.78 14.56 2.54
N THR A 110 5.17 15.63 2.02
CA THR A 110 3.83 15.52 1.46
C THR A 110 3.65 16.27 0.16
N VAL A 111 2.91 15.67 -0.76
CA VAL A 111 2.33 16.33 -1.93
C VAL A 111 0.87 16.70 -1.68
N GLU A 112 0.38 17.73 -2.36
CA GLU A 112 -0.99 18.21 -2.21
C GLU A 112 -2.04 17.12 -2.54
N SER A 113 -3.16 17.14 -1.82
CA SER A 113 -4.35 16.33 -2.11
C SER A 113 -4.88 16.70 -3.49
N PRO A 114 -4.93 15.79 -4.48
CA PRO A 114 -5.37 16.08 -5.83
C PRO A 114 -6.90 16.06 -5.92
N ASN A 115 -7.54 16.83 -5.03
CA ASN A 115 -8.98 16.95 -4.92
C ASN A 115 -9.51 17.83 -6.06
N SER A 116 -10.03 17.18 -7.11
CA SER A 116 -10.56 17.83 -8.32
C SER A 116 -11.89 18.58 -8.09
N PHE A 117 -12.53 18.38 -6.93
CA PHE A 117 -13.82 19.00 -6.60
C PHE A 117 -13.67 20.23 -5.69
N ARG A 118 -12.85 20.14 -4.63
CA ARG A 118 -12.70 21.18 -3.60
C ARG A 118 -11.28 21.70 -3.42
N GLY A 119 -10.28 21.07 -4.01
CA GLY A 119 -8.88 21.47 -3.85
C GLY A 119 -8.47 22.70 -4.66
N LYS A 120 -7.16 22.96 -4.67
CA LYS A 120 -6.46 24.05 -5.39
C LYS A 120 -6.79 24.09 -6.89
N TYR A 121 -6.73 22.95 -7.57
CA TYR A 121 -7.11 22.80 -8.96
C TYR A 121 -8.39 21.99 -9.10
N ARG A 122 -9.27 22.39 -10.03
CA ARG A 122 -10.59 21.79 -10.21
C ARG A 122 -10.92 21.61 -11.69
N GLY A 123 -11.84 20.70 -11.99
CA GLY A 123 -12.22 20.40 -13.37
C GLY A 123 -11.02 19.98 -14.22
N THR A 124 -10.88 20.53 -15.43
CA THR A 124 -9.77 20.23 -16.35
C THR A 124 -8.39 20.58 -15.80
N GLU A 125 -8.33 21.54 -14.87
CA GLU A 125 -7.07 21.99 -14.27
C GLU A 125 -6.53 21.00 -13.24
N ALA A 126 -7.33 20.02 -12.80
CA ALA A 126 -6.92 19.00 -11.83
C ALA A 126 -5.71 18.19 -12.32
N SER A 127 -5.49 18.08 -13.64
CA SER A 127 -4.28 17.48 -14.22
C SER A 127 -2.97 18.11 -13.73
N ARG A 128 -2.99 19.39 -13.30
CA ARG A 128 -1.82 20.11 -12.78
C ARG A 128 -1.29 19.56 -11.45
N TYR A 129 -2.11 18.84 -10.67
CA TYR A 129 -1.62 18.23 -9.43
C TYR A 129 -0.48 17.24 -9.67
N ALA A 130 -0.49 16.53 -10.80
CA ALA A 130 0.59 15.59 -11.13
C ALA A 130 1.92 16.34 -11.32
N ALA A 131 1.90 17.45 -12.07
CA ALA A 131 3.08 18.27 -12.29
C ALA A 131 3.61 18.90 -10.99
N ASP A 132 2.72 19.41 -10.13
CA ASP A 132 3.10 19.95 -8.81
C ASP A 132 3.74 18.87 -7.92
N ALA A 133 3.18 17.65 -7.89
CA ALA A 133 3.73 16.53 -7.12
C ALA A 133 5.11 16.10 -7.64
N VAL A 134 5.25 15.96 -8.97
CA VAL A 134 6.54 15.64 -9.61
C VAL A 134 7.60 16.68 -9.26
N ALA A 135 7.27 17.97 -9.40
CA ALA A 135 8.21 19.05 -9.09
C ALA A 135 8.65 19.04 -7.62
N GLN A 136 7.76 18.70 -6.68
CA GLN A 136 8.12 18.56 -5.27
C GLN A 136 9.07 17.37 -5.02
N ILE A 137 8.82 16.23 -5.67
CA ILE A 137 9.69 15.05 -5.56
C ILE A 137 11.07 15.35 -6.15
N GLU A 138 11.14 15.97 -7.33
CA GLU A 138 12.40 16.39 -7.95
C GLU A 138 13.15 17.40 -7.09
N ALA A 139 12.45 18.33 -6.45
CA ALA A 139 13.05 19.30 -5.53
C ALA A 139 13.67 18.60 -4.30
N LEU A 140 13.01 17.60 -3.72
CA LEU A 140 13.56 16.81 -2.60
C LEU A 140 14.85 16.08 -3.02
N VAL A 141 14.86 15.48 -4.21
CA VAL A 141 16.05 14.84 -4.77
C VAL A 141 17.18 15.86 -4.95
N ALA A 142 16.90 17.03 -5.53
CA ALA A 142 17.88 18.09 -5.73
C ALA A 142 18.43 18.68 -4.42
N GLN A 143 17.65 18.62 -3.34
CA GLN A 143 18.07 19.02 -1.98
C GLN A 143 18.90 17.94 -1.25
N GLY A 144 19.21 16.81 -1.91
CA GLY A 144 19.94 15.71 -1.29
C GLY A 144 19.10 14.87 -0.33
N ARG A 145 17.76 14.96 -0.44
CA ARG A 145 16.79 14.18 0.35
C ARG A 145 15.94 13.28 -0.56
N PRO A 146 16.54 12.41 -1.39
CA PRO A 146 15.77 11.58 -2.30
C PRO A 146 14.91 10.60 -1.50
N PRO A 147 13.61 10.45 -1.83
CA PRO A 147 12.76 9.56 -1.06
C PRO A 147 13.12 8.08 -1.27
N ALA A 148 12.95 7.29 -0.23
CA ALA A 148 12.87 5.84 -0.28
C ALA A 148 11.60 5.39 -0.99
N ALA A 149 10.48 6.06 -0.71
CA ALA A 149 9.18 5.70 -1.24
C ALA A 149 8.25 6.89 -1.45
N PHE A 150 7.32 6.72 -2.39
CA PHE A 150 6.06 7.43 -2.41
C PHE A 150 4.92 6.45 -2.10
N ILE A 151 4.03 6.80 -1.17
CA ILE A 151 2.87 6.00 -0.81
C ILE A 151 1.57 6.76 -1.07
N CYS A 152 0.60 6.09 -1.70
CA CYS A 152 -0.71 6.64 -1.99
C CYS A 152 -1.81 5.59 -2.10
N GLU A 153 -3.04 5.97 -1.80
CA GLU A 153 -4.24 5.21 -2.18
C GLU A 153 -4.54 5.44 -3.67
N SER A 154 -4.85 4.39 -4.44
CA SER A 154 -5.18 4.52 -5.87
C SER A 154 -6.48 5.29 -6.16
N VAL A 155 -7.41 5.24 -5.21
CA VAL A 155 -8.57 6.13 -5.11
C VAL A 155 -8.56 6.65 -3.68
N TYR A 156 -8.70 7.96 -3.54
CA TYR A 156 -8.51 8.69 -2.30
C TYR A 156 -9.69 8.44 -1.34
N GLY A 157 -9.63 7.32 -0.64
CA GLY A 157 -10.75 6.73 0.06
C GLY A 157 -11.16 7.55 1.26
N ASN A 158 -10.24 7.74 2.20
CA ASN A 158 -10.54 8.47 3.44
C ASN A 158 -10.86 9.95 3.21
N ALA A 159 -10.30 10.55 2.17
CA ALA A 159 -10.56 11.93 1.77
C ALA A 159 -11.91 12.11 1.03
N GLY A 160 -12.78 11.09 1.01
CA GLY A 160 -14.14 11.16 0.46
C GLY A 160 -14.37 10.31 -0.79
N GLY A 161 -13.55 9.29 -1.05
CA GLY A 161 -13.68 8.40 -2.20
C GLY A 161 -13.40 9.10 -3.53
N MET A 162 -12.34 9.92 -3.57
CA MET A 162 -12.05 10.77 -4.73
C MET A 162 -11.14 10.05 -5.74
N ALA A 163 -11.55 10.07 -7.01
CA ALA A 163 -10.69 9.63 -8.10
C ALA A 163 -9.50 10.59 -8.25
N LEU A 164 -8.32 10.03 -8.49
CA LEU A 164 -7.14 10.81 -8.85
C LEU A 164 -7.30 11.34 -10.28
N PRO A 165 -6.72 12.52 -10.62
CA PRO A 165 -6.68 12.99 -12.00
C PRO A 165 -6.02 11.97 -12.93
N ASP A 166 -6.49 11.89 -14.18
CA ASP A 166 -5.95 10.95 -15.15
C ASP A 166 -4.44 11.13 -15.36
N GLY A 167 -3.70 10.02 -15.33
CA GLY A 167 -2.25 9.97 -15.49
C GLY A 167 -1.46 10.40 -14.24
N TYR A 168 -2.11 10.72 -13.12
CA TYR A 168 -1.43 11.16 -11.90
C TYR A 168 -0.46 10.10 -11.37
N LEU A 169 -0.91 8.86 -11.15
CA LEU A 169 -0.04 7.81 -10.61
C LEU A 169 1.12 7.51 -11.56
N ARG A 170 0.85 7.41 -12.88
CA ARG A 170 1.87 7.15 -13.89
C ARG A 170 2.99 8.20 -13.85
N ALA A 171 2.62 9.49 -13.76
CA ALA A 171 3.60 10.58 -13.70
C ALA A 171 4.40 10.58 -12.39
N VAL A 172 3.72 10.45 -11.25
CA VAL A 172 4.36 10.50 -9.92
C VAL A 172 5.27 9.29 -9.70
N TYR A 173 4.82 8.08 -10.06
CA TYR A 173 5.64 6.88 -9.94
C TYR A 173 6.91 6.96 -10.80
N ALA A 174 6.80 7.51 -12.02
CA ALA A 174 7.96 7.72 -12.88
C ALA A 174 8.98 8.68 -12.25
N ALA A 175 8.54 9.78 -11.64
CA ALA A 175 9.42 10.74 -10.97
C ALA A 175 10.12 10.13 -9.73
N VAL A 176 9.39 9.35 -8.93
CA VAL A 176 9.94 8.65 -7.75
C VAL A 176 11.02 7.66 -8.18
N ARG A 177 10.74 6.85 -9.21
CA ARG A 177 11.70 5.89 -9.76
C ARG A 177 12.91 6.58 -10.39
N ALA A 178 12.74 7.72 -11.06
CA ALA A 178 13.85 8.52 -11.59
C ALA A 178 14.78 9.04 -10.47
N GLY A 179 14.23 9.31 -9.28
CA GLY A 179 14.99 9.62 -8.07
C GLY A 179 15.60 8.39 -7.37
N GLY A 180 15.30 7.17 -7.83
CA GLY A 180 15.72 5.90 -7.23
C GLY A 180 14.91 5.45 -6.01
N GLY A 181 13.72 6.02 -5.80
CA GLY A 181 12.75 5.54 -4.82
C GLY A 181 11.77 4.52 -5.41
N LEU A 182 10.89 3.97 -4.56
CA LEU A 182 9.86 2.99 -4.96
C LEU A 182 8.44 3.56 -4.81
N ALA A 183 7.55 3.17 -5.72
CA ALA A 183 6.13 3.47 -5.66
C ALA A 183 5.37 2.40 -4.84
N ILE A 184 4.69 2.83 -3.78
CA ILE A 184 3.81 1.99 -2.97
C ILE A 184 2.36 2.34 -3.29
N SER A 185 1.61 1.36 -3.82
CA SER A 185 0.15 1.47 -3.93
C SER A 185 -0.51 0.89 -2.69
N ASP A 186 -1.21 1.75 -1.93
CA ASP A 186 -2.10 1.33 -0.86
C ASP A 186 -3.47 0.93 -1.45
N GLU A 187 -3.62 -0.36 -1.70
CA GLU A 187 -4.82 -1.00 -2.23
C GLU A 187 -5.72 -1.54 -1.10
N VAL A 188 -5.48 -1.17 0.17
CA VAL A 188 -6.19 -1.74 1.31
C VAL A 188 -7.70 -1.56 1.19
N GLN A 189 -8.16 -0.39 0.73
CA GLN A 189 -9.60 -0.12 0.57
C GLN A 189 -10.15 -0.47 -0.82
N VAL A 190 -9.36 -0.22 -1.87
CA VAL A 190 -9.84 -0.11 -3.25
C VAL A 190 -9.41 -1.27 -4.14
N GLY A 191 -8.48 -2.11 -3.66
CA GLY A 191 -8.13 -3.35 -4.33
C GLY A 191 -9.21 -4.43 -4.15
N TYR A 192 -8.91 -5.61 -4.70
CA TYR A 192 -9.78 -6.78 -4.64
C TYR A 192 -11.15 -6.56 -5.30
N GLY A 193 -11.16 -5.85 -6.44
CA GLY A 193 -12.36 -5.66 -7.27
C GLY A 193 -13.34 -4.60 -6.76
N ARG A 194 -12.96 -3.76 -5.79
CA ARG A 194 -13.87 -2.74 -5.20
C ARG A 194 -14.42 -1.77 -6.25
N LEU A 195 -13.62 -1.44 -7.26
CA LEU A 195 -13.99 -0.50 -8.32
C LEU A 195 -14.79 -1.14 -9.45
N GLY A 196 -15.10 -2.44 -9.36
CA GLY A 196 -15.97 -3.16 -10.31
C GLY A 196 -15.26 -3.59 -11.59
N GLN A 197 -14.71 -2.66 -12.35
CA GLN A 197 -13.99 -2.95 -13.60
C GLN A 197 -12.56 -3.45 -13.35
N TRP A 198 -11.90 -2.90 -12.34
CA TRP A 198 -10.50 -3.17 -12.03
C TRP A 198 -10.37 -4.06 -10.81
N PHE A 199 -9.42 -5.00 -10.85
CA PHE A 199 -9.11 -5.80 -9.68
C PHE A 199 -8.26 -4.99 -8.69
N TRP A 200 -7.31 -4.20 -9.21
CA TRP A 200 -6.50 -3.26 -8.45
C TRP A 200 -6.79 -1.82 -8.87
N GLY A 201 -6.86 -0.90 -7.92
CA GLY A 201 -7.19 0.49 -8.20
C GLY A 201 -6.17 1.19 -9.11
N PHE A 202 -4.89 0.85 -9.04
CA PHE A 202 -3.86 1.46 -9.88
C PHE A 202 -4.03 1.18 -11.37
N GLU A 203 -4.76 0.11 -11.74
CA GLU A 203 -5.00 -0.27 -13.14
C GLU A 203 -5.77 0.83 -13.90
N GLN A 204 -6.63 1.59 -13.21
CA GLN A 204 -7.37 2.70 -13.82
C GLN A 204 -6.46 3.83 -14.34
N GLN A 205 -5.23 3.91 -13.82
CA GLN A 205 -4.24 4.94 -14.13
C GLN A 205 -3.14 4.44 -15.08
N ASP A 206 -3.25 3.19 -15.58
CA ASP A 206 -2.22 2.55 -16.41
C ASP A 206 -0.84 2.64 -15.74
N ALA A 207 -0.81 2.38 -14.42
CA ALA A 207 0.37 2.51 -13.58
C ALA A 207 0.67 1.19 -12.89
N VAL A 208 1.93 0.77 -12.89
CA VAL A 208 2.40 -0.40 -12.13
C VAL A 208 3.27 0.10 -10.96
N PRO A 209 2.88 -0.18 -9.70
CA PRO A 209 3.69 0.15 -8.52
C PRO A 209 4.83 -0.85 -8.32
N ASP A 210 5.77 -0.52 -7.44
CA ASP A 210 6.88 -1.41 -7.05
C ASP A 210 6.50 -2.27 -5.83
N ILE A 211 5.56 -1.79 -5.01
CA ILE A 211 5.02 -2.47 -3.82
C ILE A 211 3.50 -2.23 -3.75
N VAL A 212 2.74 -3.26 -3.39
CA VAL A 212 1.29 -3.17 -3.15
C VAL A 212 0.98 -3.61 -1.72
N SER A 213 0.27 -2.76 -0.98
CA SER A 213 -0.32 -3.10 0.32
C SER A 213 -1.80 -3.43 0.17
N VAL A 214 -2.26 -4.55 0.71
CA VAL A 214 -3.68 -4.94 0.65
C VAL A 214 -4.13 -5.55 1.98
N ALA A 215 -5.38 -5.29 2.37
CA ALA A 215 -6.02 -5.91 3.53
C ALA A 215 -7.55 -5.94 3.32
N LYS A 216 -8.35 -5.67 4.35
CA LYS A 216 -9.83 -5.56 4.33
C LYS A 216 -10.49 -6.72 3.57
N SER A 217 -10.81 -6.51 2.29
CA SER A 217 -11.48 -7.48 1.42
C SER A 217 -10.71 -8.80 1.30
N VAL A 218 -9.38 -8.77 1.41
CA VAL A 218 -8.53 -9.95 1.22
C VAL A 218 -8.85 -11.08 2.21
N GLY A 219 -9.12 -10.75 3.47
CA GLY A 219 -9.49 -11.72 4.51
C GLY A 219 -10.99 -11.94 4.64
N ASN A 220 -11.81 -11.21 3.88
CA ASN A 220 -13.28 -11.25 3.93
C ASN A 220 -13.86 -11.33 5.37
N GLY A 221 -13.31 -10.51 6.27
CA GLY A 221 -13.70 -10.44 7.69
C GLY A 221 -12.74 -11.15 8.67
N TYR A 222 -11.83 -11.98 8.19
CA TYR A 222 -10.71 -12.50 8.98
C TYR A 222 -9.52 -11.53 8.95
N PRO A 223 -8.72 -11.43 10.04
CA PRO A 223 -7.50 -10.64 10.04
C PRO A 223 -6.50 -11.19 9.01
N LEU A 224 -6.29 -10.41 7.96
CA LEU A 224 -5.31 -10.67 6.92
C LEU A 224 -4.96 -9.36 6.23
N GLY A 225 -3.66 -9.13 6.10
CA GLY A 225 -3.08 -8.18 5.16
C GLY A 225 -1.97 -8.86 4.39
N ALA A 226 -1.60 -8.28 3.25
CA ALA A 226 -0.49 -8.74 2.45
C ALA A 226 0.27 -7.56 1.86
N VAL A 227 1.57 -7.77 1.65
CA VAL A 227 2.43 -6.88 0.90
C VAL A 227 3.01 -7.66 -0.28
N ILE A 228 2.79 -7.16 -1.49
CA ILE A 228 3.28 -7.80 -2.71
C ILE A 228 4.34 -6.89 -3.32
N THR A 229 5.50 -7.45 -3.66
CA THR A 229 6.60 -6.72 -4.32
C THR A 229 7.40 -7.67 -5.20
N SER A 230 8.45 -7.17 -5.85
CA SER A 230 9.39 -8.00 -6.60
C SER A 230 10.34 -8.77 -5.69
N ARG A 231 10.84 -9.90 -6.18
CA ARG A 231 11.94 -10.66 -5.55
C ARG A 231 13.12 -9.77 -5.15
N ALA A 232 13.53 -8.84 -6.00
CA ALA A 232 14.70 -7.99 -5.74
C ALA A 232 14.51 -7.09 -4.50
N VAL A 233 13.32 -6.50 -4.31
CA VAL A 233 12.99 -5.69 -3.12
C VAL A 233 12.91 -6.57 -1.88
N ALA A 234 12.31 -7.76 -2.00
CA ALA A 234 12.22 -8.72 -0.91
C ALA A 234 13.60 -9.20 -0.43
N ASP A 235 14.52 -9.50 -1.36
CA ASP A 235 15.87 -9.98 -1.06
C ASP A 235 16.70 -8.90 -0.36
N ALA A 236 16.57 -7.62 -0.78
CA ALA A 236 17.23 -6.51 -0.10
C ALA A 236 16.77 -6.35 1.36
N PHE A 237 15.47 -6.53 1.63
CA PHE A 237 14.95 -6.51 2.99
C PHE A 237 15.39 -7.73 3.81
N ALA A 238 15.41 -8.92 3.20
CA ALA A 238 15.88 -10.14 3.86
C ALA A 238 17.36 -10.05 4.30
N ALA A 239 18.18 -9.24 3.60
CA ALA A 239 19.56 -8.98 3.98
C ALA A 239 19.70 -8.21 5.32
N GLU A 240 18.65 -7.49 5.76
CA GLU A 240 18.62 -6.81 7.07
C GLU A 240 18.16 -7.72 8.22
N GLY A 241 17.61 -8.89 7.90
CA GLY A 241 17.17 -9.89 8.88
C GLY A 241 15.85 -10.55 8.55
N TYR A 242 15.49 -11.55 9.36
CA TYR A 242 14.28 -12.33 9.15
C TYR A 242 13.02 -11.56 9.58
N PHE A 243 12.03 -11.47 8.69
CA PHE A 243 10.71 -10.93 9.01
C PHE A 243 9.77 -12.00 9.55
N PHE A 244 9.00 -11.66 10.58
CA PHE A 244 8.00 -12.57 11.15
C PHE A 244 6.78 -11.79 11.64
N SER A 245 5.59 -12.30 11.27
CA SER A 245 4.31 -11.89 11.85
C SER A 245 3.67 -13.09 12.56
N SER A 246 3.40 -12.95 13.86
CA SER A 246 2.97 -14.06 14.72
C SER A 246 1.72 -14.80 14.25
N THR A 247 0.79 -14.14 13.57
CA THR A 247 -0.41 -14.76 13.00
C THR A 247 -0.60 -14.42 11.52
N GLY A 248 0.35 -13.67 10.94
CA GLY A 248 0.31 -13.30 9.54
C GLY A 248 0.34 -14.54 8.65
N GLY A 249 -0.70 -14.70 7.85
CA GLY A 249 -0.88 -15.85 6.96
C GLY A 249 -1.34 -17.13 7.64
N SER A 250 -1.99 -17.07 8.81
CA SER A 250 -2.53 -18.28 9.47
C SER A 250 -3.38 -19.14 8.52
N PRO A 251 -3.42 -20.48 8.67
CA PRO A 251 -4.23 -21.34 7.82
C PRO A 251 -5.71 -20.99 7.76
N LEU A 252 -6.25 -20.35 8.81
CA LEU A 252 -7.64 -19.88 8.82
C LEU A 252 -7.84 -18.59 8.02
N SER A 253 -6.83 -17.73 7.99
CA SER A 253 -6.87 -16.46 7.26
C SER A 253 -6.66 -16.67 5.76
N CYS A 254 -5.80 -17.61 5.37
CA CYS A 254 -5.52 -18.01 3.98
C CYS A 254 -6.59 -18.96 3.41
#